data_AF-D8PPL8-F1
#
_entry.id   AF-D8PPL8-F1
#
_cell.length_a   1.000
_cell.length_b   1.000
_cell.length_c   1.000
_cell.angle_alpha   90.00
_cell.angle_beta   90.00
_cell.angle_gamma   90.00
#
_symmetry.space_group_name_H-M   'P 1'
#
loop_
_entity.id
_entity.type
_entity.pdbx_description
1 polymer ?
#
loop_
_entity_poly.entity_id
_entity_poly.type
_entity_poly.pdbx_seq_one_letter_code
_entity_poly.pdbx_strand_id
1 'polypeptide(L)'
;REFTTRLAELNVNSRPLIQGLSALAHDHVRYGDIAAQCLEAHIRRVPPWMKLPAWYLLDAISKNLYDPYARHFAAFVTPLFLESYGQVDEGTRSKMVEMLLTWRTGAPGGQQLFGVANQIAIER
;
A
#
# COMPACT_ATOMS: atom_id res chain seq x y z
N ARG A 1 7.63 4.29 16.42
CA ARG A 1 8.23 5.63 16.21
C ARG A 1 9.17 5.65 15.01
N GLU A 2 10.08 4.66 14.90
CA GLU A 2 10.99 4.54 13.75
C GLU A 2 10.24 4.42 12.40
N PHE A 3 9.27 3.50 12.30
CA PHE A 3 8.49 3.30 11.06
C PHE A 3 7.83 4.59 10.54
N THR A 4 7.16 5.34 11.42
CA THR A 4 6.54 6.64 11.07
C THR A 4 7.56 7.68 10.64
N THR A 5 8.75 7.69 11.25
CA THR A 5 9.83 8.62 10.91
C THR A 5 10.36 8.31 9.51
N ARG A 6 10.62 7.03 9.23
CA ARG A 6 11.04 6.55 7.91
C ARG A 6 9.97 6.77 6.83
N LEU A 7 8.69 6.61 7.18
CA LEU A 7 7.59 6.95 6.26
C LEU A 7 7.63 8.42 5.84
N ALA A 8 7.96 9.34 6.75
CA ALA A 8 8.06 10.76 6.41
C ALA A 8 9.18 11.07 5.39
N GLU A 9 10.19 10.20 5.28
CA GLU A 9 11.26 10.30 4.28
C GLU A 9 10.82 9.80 2.90
N LEU A 10 9.73 9.04 2.79
CA LEU A 10 9.21 8.49 1.53
C LEU A 10 8.43 9.55 0.73
N ASN A 11 9.16 10.56 0.24
CA ASN A 11 8.62 11.69 -0.52
C ASN A 11 8.76 11.55 -2.05
N VAL A 12 9.54 10.58 -2.51
CA VAL A 12 9.74 10.25 -3.93
C VAL A 12 9.66 8.73 -4.10
N ASN A 13 9.50 8.28 -5.35
CA ASN A 13 9.53 6.86 -5.67
C ASN A 13 10.94 6.29 -5.50
N SER A 14 11.30 5.95 -4.26
CA SER A 14 12.63 5.49 -3.86
C SER A 14 12.59 4.01 -3.48
N ARG A 15 13.11 3.16 -4.37
CA ARG A 15 13.23 1.72 -4.13
C ARG A 15 14.00 1.40 -2.83
N PRO A 16 15.13 2.06 -2.50
CA PRO A 16 15.83 1.81 -1.24
C PRO A 16 14.98 2.11 0.00
N LEU A 17 14.18 3.20 -0.02
CA LEU A 17 13.31 3.53 1.10
C LEU A 17 12.16 2.53 1.24
N ILE A 18 11.54 2.12 0.13
CA ILE A 18 10.49 1.09 0.11
C ILE A 18 11.02 -0.24 0.67
N GLN A 19 12.22 -0.64 0.25
CA GLN A 19 12.87 -1.87 0.73
C GLN A 19 13.21 -1.77 2.23
N GLY A 20 13.76 -0.65 2.68
CA GLY A 20 14.07 -0.44 4.09
C GLY A 20 12.82 -0.44 4.98
N LEU A 21 11.73 0.20 4.55
CA LEU A 21 10.45 0.18 5.25
C LEU A 21 9.82 -1.22 5.27
N SER A 22 9.92 -1.97 4.17
CA SER A 22 9.46 -3.36 4.10
C SER A 22 10.26 -4.27 5.05
N ALA A 23 11.58 -4.11 5.11
CA ALA A 23 12.43 -4.84 6.04
C ALA A 23 12.07 -4.53 7.50
N LEU A 24 11.86 -3.24 7.83
CA LEU A 24 11.44 -2.84 9.17
C LEU A 24 10.08 -3.45 9.56
N ALA A 25 9.14 -3.52 8.60
CA ALA A 25 7.84 -4.17 8.78
C ALA A 25 7.97 -5.68 8.99
N HIS A 26 8.88 -6.35 8.26
CA HIS A 26 9.18 -7.77 8.44
C HIS A 26 9.72 -8.05 9.85
N ASP A 27 10.76 -7.30 10.27
CA ASP A 27 11.44 -7.52 11.55
C ASP A 27 10.53 -7.26 12.76
N HIS A 28 9.46 -6.51 12.55
CA HIS A 28 8.51 -6.09 13.57
C HIS A 28 7.07 -6.54 13.27
N VAL A 29 6.89 -7.69 12.60
CA VAL A 29 5.58 -8.22 12.17
C VAL A 29 4.52 -8.28 13.28
N ARG A 30 4.94 -8.45 14.55
CA ARG A 30 4.06 -8.44 15.73
C ARG A 30 3.29 -7.11 15.94
N TYR A 31 3.75 -6.03 15.31
CA TYR A 31 3.10 -4.71 15.32
C TYR A 31 2.50 -4.36 13.95
N GLY A 32 2.16 -5.37 13.14
CA GLY A 32 1.70 -5.19 11.77
C GLY A 32 0.42 -4.36 11.66
N ASP A 33 -0.47 -4.44 12.65
CA ASP A 33 -1.67 -3.61 12.78
C ASP A 33 -1.33 -2.12 12.96
N ILE A 34 -0.37 -1.80 13.83
CA ILE A 34 0.11 -0.44 14.06
C ILE A 34 0.82 0.09 12.82
N ALA A 35 1.66 -0.72 12.17
CA ALA A 35 2.32 -0.35 10.91
C ALA A 35 1.29 -0.06 9.81
N ALA A 36 0.21 -0.84 9.74
CA ALA A 36 -0.87 -0.62 8.80
C ALA A 36 -1.61 0.69 9.04
N GLN A 37 -1.98 0.99 10.28
CA GLN A 37 -2.60 2.28 10.65
C GLN A 37 -1.67 3.46 10.35
N CYS A 38 -0.36 3.32 10.60
CA CYS A 38 0.62 4.36 10.28
C CYS A 38 0.69 4.63 8.77
N LEU A 39 0.70 3.58 7.95
CA LEU A 39 0.77 3.71 6.50
C LEU A 39 -0.54 4.28 5.92
N GLU A 40 -1.68 3.81 6.41
CA GLU A 40 -3.00 4.34 6.06
C GLU A 40 -3.10 5.85 6.34
N ALA A 41 -2.75 6.27 7.57
CA ALA A 41 -2.73 7.67 7.97
C ALA A 41 -1.75 8.50 7.15
N HIS A 42 -0.59 7.94 6.79
CA HIS A 42 0.38 8.58 5.93
C HIS A 42 -0.20 8.83 4.52
N ILE A 43 -0.77 7.81 3.86
CA ILE A 43 -1.36 7.92 2.52
C ILE A 43 -2.47 8.99 2.48
N ARG A 44 -3.32 9.07 3.51
CA ARG A 44 -4.36 10.11 3.59
C ARG A 44 -3.79 11.52 3.68
N ARG A 45 -2.76 11.71 4.50
CA ARG A 45 -2.23 13.05 4.83
C ARG A 45 -1.30 13.65 3.77
N VAL A 46 -0.56 12.81 3.04
CA VAL A 46 0.46 13.30 2.10
C VAL A 46 -0.16 13.99 0.88
N PRO A 47 0.54 14.97 0.28
CA PRO A 47 0.07 15.63 -0.93
C PRO A 47 -0.03 14.64 -2.11
N PRO A 48 -0.83 14.94 -3.15
CA PRO A 48 -1.13 14.01 -4.25
C PRO A 48 0.09 13.32 -4.87
N TRP A 49 1.15 14.07 -5.17
CA TRP A 49 2.38 13.58 -5.79
C TRP A 49 3.17 12.57 -4.93
N MET A 50 2.92 12.51 -3.62
CA MET A 50 3.55 11.57 -2.69
C MET A 50 2.71 10.31 -2.44
N LYS A 51 1.46 10.24 -2.92
CA LYS A 51 0.59 9.08 -2.66
C LYS A 51 1.11 7.81 -3.34
N LEU A 52 1.58 7.91 -4.57
CA LEU A 52 2.03 6.74 -5.33
C LEU A 52 3.23 6.02 -4.68
N PRO A 53 4.30 6.70 -4.23
CA PRO A 53 5.36 6.06 -3.45
C PRO A 53 4.85 5.29 -2.22
N ALA A 54 3.90 5.87 -1.47
CA ALA A 54 3.31 5.22 -0.30
C ALA A 54 2.44 4.01 -0.68
N TRP A 55 1.73 4.07 -1.80
CA TRP A 55 1.02 2.93 -2.37
C TRP A 55 1.94 1.80 -2.81
N TYR A 56 3.10 2.12 -3.39
CA TYR A 56 4.11 1.10 -3.72
C TYR A 56 4.70 0.43 -2.49
N LEU A 57 4.81 1.14 -1.36
CA LEU A 57 5.18 0.52 -0.10
C LEU A 57 4.09 -0.45 0.39
N LEU A 58 2.82 -0.03 0.36
CA LEU A 58 1.70 -0.90 0.72
C LEU A 58 1.70 -2.17 -0.16
N ASP A 59 1.84 -2.01 -1.47
CA ASP A 59 1.93 -3.11 -2.45
C ASP A 59 3.09 -4.06 -2.12
N ALA A 60 4.29 -3.53 -1.92
CA ALA A 60 5.48 -4.32 -1.63
C ALA A 60 5.34 -5.10 -0.31
N ILE A 61 4.82 -4.47 0.76
CA ILE A 61 4.55 -5.17 2.02
C ILE A 61 3.49 -6.25 1.81
N SER A 62 2.41 -5.96 1.09
CA SER A 62 1.32 -6.91 0.87
C SER A 62 1.74 -8.16 0.10
N LYS A 63 2.61 -8.00 -0.90
CA LYS A 63 3.08 -9.12 -1.73
C LYS A 63 4.19 -9.93 -1.06
N ASN A 64 5.11 -9.27 -0.37
CA ASN A 64 6.28 -9.94 0.21
C ASN A 64 6.02 -10.42 1.65
N LEU A 65 5.14 -9.74 2.39
CA LEU A 65 4.80 -9.99 3.78
C LEU A 65 3.29 -10.24 3.91
N TYR A 66 2.77 -11.12 3.06
CA TYR A 66 1.33 -11.32 2.86
C TYR A 66 0.53 -11.44 4.16
N ASP A 67 0.80 -12.44 5.01
CA ASP A 67 0.18 -12.51 6.33
C ASP A 67 1.14 -11.94 7.39
N PRO A 68 0.69 -11.05 8.29
CA PRO A 68 -0.69 -10.59 8.51
C PRO A 68 -1.09 -9.33 7.73
N TYR A 69 -0.18 -8.73 6.95
CA TYR A 69 -0.37 -7.37 6.42
C TYR A 69 -1.51 -7.24 5.40
N ALA A 70 -1.63 -8.16 4.45
CA ALA A 70 -2.71 -8.14 3.46
C ALA A 70 -4.09 -8.15 4.13
N ARG A 71 -4.24 -8.89 5.24
CA ARG A 71 -5.47 -8.90 6.04
C ARG A 71 -5.72 -7.55 6.73
N HIS A 72 -4.69 -6.93 7.29
CA HIS A 72 -4.82 -5.59 7.89
C HIS A 72 -5.16 -4.51 6.86
N PHE A 73 -4.52 -4.54 5.69
CA PHE A 73 -4.78 -3.58 4.62
C PHE A 73 -6.14 -3.78 3.95
N ALA A 74 -6.60 -5.03 3.80
CA ALA A 74 -7.91 -5.34 3.22
C ALA A 74 -9.08 -4.64 3.94
N ALA A 75 -8.90 -4.23 5.21
CA ALA A 75 -9.90 -3.50 5.97
C ALA A 75 -10.14 -2.06 5.48
N PHE A 76 -9.17 -1.46 4.78
CA PHE A 76 -9.24 -0.05 4.35
C PHE A 76 -8.79 0.22 2.92
N VAL A 77 -8.25 -0.78 2.21
CA VAL A 77 -7.61 -0.59 0.89
C VAL A 77 -8.56 0.02 -0.13
N THR A 78 -9.82 -0.42 -0.19
CA THR A 78 -10.80 0.08 -1.16
C THR A 78 -11.12 1.56 -0.98
N PRO A 79 -11.64 2.03 0.18
CA PRO A 79 -11.93 3.45 0.35
C PRO A 79 -10.66 4.31 0.22
N LEU A 80 -9.51 3.85 0.71
CA LEU A 80 -8.24 4.58 0.61
C LEU A 80 -7.78 4.73 -0.86
N PHE A 81 -7.93 3.67 -1.66
CA PHE A 81 -7.54 3.67 -3.07
C PHE A 81 -8.39 4.66 -3.86
N LEU A 82 -9.72 4.59 -3.71
CA LEU A 82 -10.65 5.48 -4.42
C LEU A 82 -10.43 6.95 -4.04
N GLU A 83 -10.23 7.23 -2.74
CA GLU A 83 -9.88 8.56 -2.26
C GLU A 83 -8.57 9.07 -2.89
N SER A 84 -7.52 8.24 -2.86
CA SER A 84 -6.21 8.58 -3.44
C SER A 84 -6.30 8.81 -4.94
N TYR A 85 -7.02 7.94 -5.65
CA TYR A 85 -7.21 8.01 -7.09
C TYR A 85 -7.91 9.30 -7.51
N GLY A 86 -8.91 9.75 -6.74
CA GLY A 86 -9.61 11.01 -6.97
C GLY A 86 -8.73 12.26 -6.82
N GLN A 87 -7.65 12.18 -6.03
CA GLN A 87 -6.81 13.34 -5.68
C GLN A 87 -5.57 13.51 -6.59
N VAL A 88 -5.18 12.49 -7.35
CA VAL A 88 -3.95 12.49 -8.15
C VAL A 88 -4.19 12.79 -9.63
N ASP A 89 -3.14 13.21 -10.32
CA ASP A 89 -3.12 13.47 -11.76
C ASP A 89 -3.26 12.18 -12.60
N GLU A 90 -3.56 12.34 -13.88
CA GLU A 90 -3.80 11.22 -14.80
C GLU A 90 -2.60 10.28 -14.96
N GLY A 91 -1.37 10.81 -15.02
CA GLY A 91 -0.17 9.98 -15.11
C GLY A 91 0.03 9.12 -13.87
N THR A 92 -0.30 9.66 -12.69
CA THR A 92 -0.30 8.89 -11.44
C THR A 92 -1.44 7.86 -11.41
N ARG A 93 -2.64 8.22 -11.89
CA ARG A 93 -3.78 7.28 -12.00
C ARG A 93 -3.44 6.06 -12.85
N SER A 94 -2.80 6.23 -14.01
CA SER A 94 -2.39 5.10 -14.85
C SER A 94 -1.52 4.11 -14.09
N LYS A 95 -0.53 4.59 -13.32
CA LYS A 95 0.34 3.74 -12.49
C LYS A 95 -0.40 3.06 -11.34
N MET A 96 -1.39 3.74 -10.75
CA MET A 96 -2.25 3.11 -9.74
C MET A 96 -3.11 2.00 -10.34
N VAL A 97 -3.63 2.17 -11.57
CA VAL A 97 -4.36 1.11 -12.29
C VAL A 97 -3.44 -0.06 -12.62
N GLU A 98 -2.22 0.19 -13.12
CA GLU A 98 -1.23 -0.87 -13.35
C GLU A 98 -0.98 -1.68 -12.08
N MET A 99 -0.79 -1.00 -10.94
CA MET A 99 -0.64 -1.65 -9.64
C MET A 99 -1.88 -2.49 -9.28
N LEU A 100 -3.10 -1.95 -9.42
CA LEU A 100 -4.35 -2.66 -9.15
C LEU A 100 -4.51 -3.93 -10.00
N LEU A 101 -4.05 -3.91 -11.26
CA LEU A 101 -4.07 -5.10 -12.12
C LEU A 101 -3.20 -6.22 -11.57
N THR A 102 -2.05 -5.88 -10.98
CA THR A 102 -1.17 -6.87 -10.34
C THR A 102 -1.80 -7.51 -9.09
N TRP A 103 -2.81 -6.87 -8.50
CA TRP A 103 -3.51 -7.41 -7.33
C TRP A 103 -4.46 -8.53 -7.69
N ARG A 104 -4.85 -8.69 -8.96
CA ARG A 104 -5.74 -9.77 -9.42
C ARG A 104 -5.19 -11.17 -9.12
N THR A 105 -3.87 -11.32 -9.09
CA THR A 105 -3.15 -12.57 -8.85
C THR A 105 -1.99 -12.43 -7.86
N GLY A 106 -2.01 -11.37 -7.04
CA GLY A 106 -0.88 -11.00 -6.17
C GLY A 106 -0.75 -11.81 -4.87
N ALA A 107 -1.78 -12.55 -4.46
CA ALA A 107 -1.73 -13.39 -3.26
C ALA A 107 -1.00 -14.72 -3.52
N PRO A 108 -0.47 -15.39 -2.47
CA PRO A 108 -0.01 -16.76 -2.57
C PRO A 108 -1.06 -17.67 -3.24
N GLY A 109 -0.65 -18.46 -4.23
CA GLY A 109 -1.58 -19.29 -5.01
C GLY A 109 -2.32 -18.56 -6.14
N GLY A 110 -1.89 -17.35 -6.51
CA GLY A 110 -2.39 -16.63 -7.68
C GLY A 110 -3.79 -16.05 -7.52
N GLN A 111 -4.25 -15.87 -6.28
CA GLN A 111 -5.55 -15.27 -5.96
C GLN A 111 -5.43 -13.74 -5.83
N GLN A 112 -6.56 -13.06 -5.63
CA GLN A 112 -6.59 -11.60 -5.43
C GLN A 112 -5.91 -11.22 -4.12
N LEU A 113 -5.00 -10.25 -4.18
CA LEU A 113 -4.14 -9.83 -3.07
C LEU A 113 -4.91 -9.41 -1.81
N PHE A 114 -6.05 -8.73 -1.99
CA PHE A 114 -6.93 -8.30 -0.90
C PHE A 114 -8.32 -8.93 -0.95
N GLY A 115 -8.45 -10.06 -1.66
CA GLY A 115 -9.72 -10.74 -1.87
C GLY A 115 -10.57 -10.15 -3.00
N VAL A 116 -11.47 -10.99 -3.53
CA VAL A 116 -12.31 -10.70 -4.70
C VAL A 116 -13.20 -9.47 -4.48
N ALA A 117 -13.79 -9.32 -3.29
CA ALA A 117 -14.69 -8.22 -2.98
C ALA A 117 -14.01 -6.86 -3.11
N ASN A 118 -12.79 -6.73 -2.57
CA ASN A 118 -12.01 -5.49 -2.67
C ASN A 118 -11.58 -5.22 -4.11
N GLN A 119 -11.16 -6.24 -4.86
CA GLN A 119 -10.79 -6.09 -6.26
C GLN A 119 -11.97 -5.55 -7.09
N ILE A 120 -13.14 -6.18 -6.98
CA ILE A 120 -14.35 -5.76 -7.71
C ILE A 120 -14.79 -4.37 -7.28
N ALA A 121 -14.71 -4.03 -6.00
CA ALA A 121 -15.14 -2.74 -5.50
C ALA A 121 -14.29 -1.57 -6.00
N ILE A 122 -13.00 -1.80 -6.28
CA ILE A 122 -12.10 -0.78 -6.83
C ILE A 122 -12.21 -0.67 -8.36
N GLU A 123 -12.46 -1.78 -9.06
CA GLU A 123 -12.54 -1.80 -10.53
C GLU A 123 -13.87 -1.32 -11.12
N ARG A 124 -14.90 -1.15 -10.27
CA ARG A 124 -16.22 -0.63 -10.67
C ARG A 124 -16.25 0.88 -10.71
#